data_AF-A0AAV0MQ89-F1
#
_entry.id   AF-A0AAV0MQ89-F1
#
_cell.length_a   1.000
_cell.length_b   1.000
_cell.length_c   1.000
_cell.angle_alpha   90.00
_cell.angle_beta   90.00
_cell.angle_gamma   90.00
#
_symmetry.space_group_name_H-M   'P 1'
#
loop_
_entity.id
_entity.type
_entity.pdbx_description
1 polymer ?
#
loop_
_entity_poly.entity_id
_entity_poly.type
_entity_poly.pdbx_seq_one_letter_code
_entity_poly.pdbx_strand_id
1 'polypeptide(L)'
;EQLFERLFDLPDRNGLWSAGDIHGQYSDLLRLFEYGGLPPHANYLFLGDYVDRGKQSLETICLLLAYKIKYPENFFLLRGNHECASINRIYGFFDECKRRFNIRLWKTFTDCFNCLPVAALIDEKILCMHGGLSPDLHNLDQIRNLARPTDVPDTGLLCDLLWSDPSKEVQGWGMNDRGVSFTFGPDKVAEFLQKHDLDLICRAHQVYTCSSVGHVITYCLAFHQPFKPMENVQS
;
A
#
# COMPACT_ATOMS: atom_id res chain seq x y z
N GLU A 1 4.03 -6.04 -22.18
CA GLU A 1 3.34 -7.24 -21.65
C GLU A 1 3.67 -7.59 -20.19
N GLN A 2 4.59 -6.90 -19.49
CA GLN A 2 4.92 -7.22 -18.08
C GLN A 2 4.73 -6.04 -17.09
N LEU A 3 3.79 -5.13 -17.32
CA LEU A 3 3.74 -3.91 -16.49
C LEU A 3 2.96 -4.05 -15.17
N PHE A 4 2.15 -5.11 -14.99
CA PHE A 4 1.25 -5.21 -13.83
C PHE A 4 0.97 -6.68 -13.43
N GLU A 5 1.99 -7.36 -12.89
CA GLU A 5 1.90 -8.68 -12.24
C GLU A 5 0.87 -8.69 -11.08
N ARG A 6 0.16 -9.80 -10.84
CA ARG A 6 -0.99 -9.84 -9.90
C ARG A 6 -0.65 -9.99 -8.43
N LEU A 7 0.51 -10.58 -8.15
CA LEU A 7 1.23 -10.54 -6.90
C LEU A 7 2.69 -10.31 -7.31
N PHE A 8 3.41 -9.39 -6.67
CA PHE A 8 4.84 -9.23 -6.93
C PHE A 8 5.63 -10.20 -6.06
N ASP A 9 6.26 -11.22 -6.65
CA ASP A 9 7.23 -12.04 -5.94
C ASP A 9 8.60 -11.32 -6.00
N LEU A 10 9.05 -10.78 -4.87
CA LEU A 10 10.26 -9.96 -4.77
C LEU A 10 11.38 -10.75 -4.07
N PRO A 11 12.55 -10.93 -4.70
CA PRO A 11 13.67 -11.60 -4.04
C PRO A 11 14.23 -10.68 -2.95
N ASP A 12 14.60 -11.24 -1.78
CA ASP A 12 15.35 -10.48 -0.78
C ASP A 12 16.78 -10.25 -1.28
N ARG A 13 16.98 -9.16 -2.02
CA ARG A 13 18.30 -8.73 -2.51
C ARG A 13 18.56 -7.32 -2.05
N ASN A 14 19.59 -7.17 -1.22
CA ASN A 14 20.21 -5.90 -0.80
C ASN A 14 19.20 -4.78 -0.51
N GLY A 15 18.60 -4.77 0.68
CA GLY A 15 17.90 -3.61 1.24
C GLY A 15 16.70 -3.14 0.42
N LEU A 16 15.55 -3.79 0.59
CA LEU A 16 14.26 -3.32 0.07
C LEU A 16 13.63 -2.34 1.06
N TRP A 17 13.47 -1.09 0.63
CA TRP A 17 12.74 -0.07 1.40
C TRP A 17 11.25 -0.18 1.17
N SER A 18 10.49 -0.44 2.22
CA SER A 18 9.02 -0.42 2.17
C SER A 18 8.48 0.91 2.67
N ALA A 19 7.65 1.58 1.87
CA ALA A 19 7.07 2.88 2.19
C ALA A 19 5.53 2.82 2.20
N GLY A 20 4.92 3.39 3.23
CA GLY A 20 3.46 3.53 3.36
C GLY A 20 2.94 4.82 2.70
N ASP A 21 1.87 5.38 3.27
CA ASP A 21 1.12 6.50 2.71
C ASP A 21 1.99 7.76 2.50
N ILE A 22 1.84 8.38 1.32
CA ILE A 22 2.55 9.63 0.95
C ILE A 22 1.60 10.81 0.85
N HIS A 23 0.35 10.59 0.40
CA HIS A 23 -0.72 11.59 0.38
C HIS A 23 -0.31 12.97 -0.16
N GLY A 24 0.36 13.01 -1.32
CA GLY A 24 0.77 14.26 -1.96
C GLY A 24 1.76 15.11 -1.17
N GLN A 25 2.46 14.54 -0.18
CA GLN A 25 3.55 15.19 0.57
C GLN A 25 4.89 15.09 -0.17
N TYR A 26 4.98 15.74 -1.34
CA TYR A 26 6.11 15.60 -2.26
C TYR A 26 7.48 15.91 -1.62
N SER A 27 7.58 16.94 -0.78
CA SER A 27 8.84 17.27 -0.09
C SER A 27 9.30 16.17 0.86
N ASP A 28 8.36 15.48 1.51
CA ASP A 28 8.67 14.36 2.41
C ASP A 28 9.05 13.11 1.61
N LEU A 29 8.45 12.90 0.43
CA LEU A 29 8.88 11.87 -0.51
C LEU A 29 10.34 12.07 -0.97
N LEU A 30 10.74 13.31 -1.26
CA LEU A 30 12.13 13.60 -1.63
C LEU A 30 13.09 13.26 -0.49
N ARG A 31 12.73 13.61 0.76
CA ARG A 31 13.52 13.24 1.95
C ARG A 31 13.61 11.73 2.12
N LEU A 32 12.53 10.99 1.86
CA LEU A 32 12.55 9.52 1.90
C LEU A 32 13.62 8.94 0.96
N PHE A 33 13.77 9.50 -0.23
CA PHE A 33 14.84 9.12 -1.16
C PHE A 33 16.23 9.61 -0.74
N GLU A 34 16.34 10.77 -0.10
CA GLU A 34 17.61 11.23 0.47
C GLU A 34 18.13 10.28 1.56
N TYR A 35 17.23 9.73 2.38
CA TYR A 35 17.59 8.76 3.43
C TYR A 35 17.80 7.35 2.90
N GLY A 36 16.89 6.83 2.07
CA GLY A 36 16.94 5.45 1.59
C GLY A 36 17.85 5.22 0.38
N GLY A 37 18.31 6.30 -0.27
CA GLY A 37 19.11 6.25 -1.48
C GLY A 37 18.25 6.29 -2.76
N LEU A 38 18.88 6.63 -3.88
CA LEU A 38 18.16 6.73 -5.16
C LEU A 38 18.18 5.40 -5.92
N PRO A 39 17.09 5.02 -6.60
CA PRO A 39 17.12 3.95 -7.59
C PRO A 39 18.14 4.23 -8.71
N PRO A 40 18.90 3.22 -9.18
CA PRO A 40 18.75 1.78 -8.90
C PRO A 40 19.64 1.28 -7.75
N HIS A 41 20.28 2.18 -6.99
CA HIS A 41 21.17 1.78 -5.89
C HIS A 41 20.41 1.28 -4.65
N ALA A 42 19.11 1.54 -4.60
CA ALA A 42 18.18 1.05 -3.59
C ALA A 42 16.90 0.50 -4.26
N ASN A 43 16.32 -0.52 -3.64
CA ASN A 43 15.05 -1.12 -4.06
C ASN A 43 13.91 -0.54 -3.22
N TYR A 44 12.74 -0.31 -3.83
CA TYR A 44 11.58 0.29 -3.17
C TYR A 44 10.30 -0.48 -3.46
N LEU A 45 9.51 -0.71 -2.40
CA LEU A 45 8.12 -1.15 -2.47
C LEU A 45 7.24 -0.10 -1.78
N PHE A 46 6.38 0.56 -2.55
CA PHE A 46 5.38 1.46 -1.97
C PHE A 46 4.03 0.77 -1.84
N LEU A 47 3.38 0.91 -0.69
CA LEU A 47 2.16 0.19 -0.34
C LEU A 47 0.86 0.86 -0.81
N GLY A 48 0.91 2.12 -1.26
CA GLY A 48 -0.25 2.83 -1.80
C GLY A 48 -0.39 4.26 -1.27
N ASP A 49 -1.53 4.88 -1.52
CA ASP A 49 -1.94 6.19 -1.04
C ASP A 49 -0.93 7.30 -1.38
N TYR A 50 -0.72 7.47 -2.69
CA TYR A 50 0.18 8.45 -3.27
C TYR A 50 -0.44 9.85 -3.34
N VAL A 51 -1.76 9.88 -3.58
CA VAL A 51 -2.52 11.08 -3.90
C VAL A 51 -3.50 11.45 -2.77
N ASP A 52 -4.21 12.56 -2.97
CA ASP A 52 -5.17 13.16 -2.04
C ASP A 52 -4.52 13.74 -0.77
N ARG A 53 -5.31 14.52 -0.01
CA ARG A 53 -4.96 15.22 1.24
C ARG A 53 -3.89 16.30 1.10
N GLY A 54 -2.72 15.97 0.55
CA GLY A 54 -1.63 16.89 0.27
C GLY A 54 -1.88 17.73 -0.98
N LYS A 55 -1.01 18.73 -1.18
CA LYS A 55 -1.16 19.73 -2.26
C LYS A 55 -0.39 19.39 -3.53
N GLN A 56 0.45 18.36 -3.50
CA GLN A 56 1.40 18.02 -4.55
C GLN A 56 1.23 16.56 -5.00
N SER A 57 -0.03 16.11 -5.11
CA SER A 57 -0.33 14.72 -5.50
C SER A 57 0.16 14.43 -6.92
N LEU A 58 0.02 15.40 -7.84
CA LEU A 58 0.49 15.26 -9.22
C LEU A 58 2.01 15.08 -9.29
N GLU A 59 2.77 15.88 -8.56
CA GLU A 59 4.23 15.74 -8.49
C GLU A 59 4.64 14.39 -7.91
N THR A 60 4.00 13.98 -6.81
CA THR A 60 4.23 12.70 -6.15
C THR A 60 4.01 11.54 -7.12
N ILE A 61 2.82 11.42 -7.71
CA ILE A 61 2.52 10.26 -8.56
C ILE A 61 3.34 10.27 -9.86
N CYS A 62 3.60 11.43 -10.44
CA CYS A 62 4.43 11.54 -11.63
C CYS A 62 5.87 11.08 -11.36
N LEU A 63 6.46 11.46 -10.23
CA LEU A 63 7.82 11.02 -9.87
C LEU A 63 7.87 9.51 -9.64
N LEU A 64 6.92 8.95 -8.89
CA LEU A 64 6.85 7.52 -8.62
C LEU A 64 6.68 6.70 -9.91
N LEU A 65 5.79 7.12 -10.81
CA LEU A 65 5.60 6.46 -12.10
C LEU A 65 6.84 6.59 -12.99
N ALA A 66 7.53 7.74 -12.98
CA ALA A 66 8.78 7.92 -13.73
C ALA A 66 9.86 6.95 -13.22
N TYR A 67 9.99 6.76 -11.91
CA TYR A 67 10.90 5.75 -11.35
C TYR A 67 10.47 4.33 -11.69
N LYS A 68 9.18 4.00 -11.66
CA LYS A 68 8.69 2.68 -12.08
C LYS A 68 9.05 2.38 -13.53
N ILE A 69 8.89 3.36 -14.42
CA ILE A 69 9.23 3.21 -15.85
C ILE A 69 10.75 3.05 -16.02
N LYS A 70 11.55 3.84 -15.29
CA LYS A 70 13.01 3.84 -15.44
C LYS A 70 13.68 2.62 -14.80
N TYR A 71 13.14 2.12 -13.68
CA TYR A 71 13.73 1.03 -12.88
C TYR A 71 12.67 -0.02 -12.53
N PRO A 72 12.13 -0.73 -13.54
CA PRO A 72 11.01 -1.65 -13.34
C PRO A 72 11.31 -2.81 -12.39
N GLU A 73 12.58 -3.21 -12.27
CA GLU A 73 13.08 -4.31 -11.43
C GLU A 73 13.49 -3.88 -10.01
N ASN A 74 13.47 -2.58 -9.71
CA ASN A 74 13.91 -2.03 -8.41
C ASN A 74 12.83 -1.20 -7.73
N PHE A 75 11.80 -0.78 -8.47
CA PHE A 75 10.79 0.15 -7.99
C PHE A 75 9.40 -0.45 -8.19
N PHE A 76 8.68 -0.67 -7.10
CA PHE A 76 7.40 -1.38 -7.06
C PHE A 76 6.33 -0.50 -6.40
N LEU A 77 5.16 -0.46 -7.01
CA LEU A 77 4.03 0.36 -6.59
C LEU A 77 2.81 -0.54 -6.42
N LEU A 78 2.25 -0.56 -5.21
CA LEU A 78 0.96 -1.18 -4.93
C LEU A 78 -0.16 -0.14 -4.95
N ARG A 79 -1.39 -0.61 -5.09
CA ARG A 79 -2.58 0.23 -5.05
C ARG A 79 -2.98 0.48 -3.60
N GLY A 80 -3.19 1.75 -3.24
CA GLY A 80 -3.89 2.13 -2.02
C GLY A 80 -5.37 2.38 -2.24
N ASN A 81 -6.11 2.66 -1.17
CA ASN A 81 -7.53 2.96 -1.27
C ASN A 81 -7.79 4.34 -1.87
N HIS A 82 -6.81 5.25 -1.81
CA HIS A 82 -6.87 6.55 -2.48
C HIS A 82 -6.58 6.48 -3.99
N GLU A 83 -6.03 5.40 -4.52
CA GLU A 83 -5.93 5.17 -5.97
C GLU A 83 -7.26 4.64 -6.55
N CYS A 84 -8.36 5.31 -6.20
CA CYS A 84 -9.74 4.99 -6.58
C CYS A 84 -10.52 6.26 -6.95
N ALA A 85 -11.28 6.18 -8.06
CA ALA A 85 -12.00 7.31 -8.62
C ALA A 85 -13.02 7.95 -7.65
N SER A 86 -13.70 7.13 -6.84
CA SER A 86 -14.68 7.62 -5.85
C SER A 86 -14.00 8.42 -4.74
N ILE A 87 -12.83 7.96 -4.30
CA ILE A 87 -12.05 8.57 -3.21
C ILE A 87 -11.38 9.86 -3.67
N ASN A 88 -10.77 9.87 -4.85
CA ASN A 88 -10.12 11.07 -5.40
C ASN A 88 -11.07 12.27 -5.57
N ARG A 89 -12.35 12.00 -5.82
CA ARG A 89 -13.39 13.03 -5.96
C ARG A 89 -13.70 13.74 -4.65
N ILE A 90 -13.47 13.07 -3.52
CA ILE A 90 -13.81 13.58 -2.20
C ILE A 90 -12.58 14.23 -1.55
N TYR A 91 -11.38 13.68 -1.78
CA TYR A 91 -10.20 14.02 -0.99
C TYR A 91 -9.12 14.85 -1.70
N GLY A 92 -9.39 15.28 -2.93
CA GLY A 92 -8.75 16.45 -3.53
C GLY A 92 -7.99 16.21 -4.84
N PHE A 93 -7.60 14.98 -5.18
CA PHE A 93 -6.81 14.72 -6.38
C PHE A 93 -7.59 15.01 -7.67
N PHE A 94 -8.90 14.73 -7.69
CA PHE A 94 -9.76 15.12 -8.81
C PHE A 94 -9.73 16.64 -9.05
N ASP A 95 -9.90 17.41 -7.97
CA ASP A 95 -9.91 18.87 -8.05
C ASP A 95 -8.53 19.43 -8.38
N GLU A 96 -7.46 18.80 -7.90
CA GLU A 96 -6.08 19.16 -8.26
C GLU A 96 -5.86 19.01 -9.77
N CYS A 97 -6.20 17.85 -10.34
CA CYS A 97 -6.11 17.60 -11.78
C CYS A 97 -6.97 18.57 -12.59
N LYS A 98 -8.23 18.77 -12.16
CA LYS A 98 -9.19 19.66 -12.84
C LYS A 98 -8.72 21.11 -12.84
N ARG A 99 -8.19 21.60 -11.72
CA ARG A 99 -7.76 23.00 -11.55
C ARG A 99 -6.46 23.30 -12.29
N ARG A 100 -5.49 22.38 -12.23
CA ARG A 100 -4.15 22.60 -12.80
C ARG A 100 -4.06 22.21 -14.28
N PHE A 101 -4.91 21.27 -14.70
CA PHE A 101 -4.91 20.71 -16.05
C PHE A 101 -6.35 20.54 -16.56
N ASN A 102 -6.85 19.31 -16.61
CA ASN A 102 -8.19 18.99 -17.09
C ASN A 102 -8.67 17.64 -16.53
N ILE A 103 -9.98 17.39 -16.68
CA ILE A 103 -10.63 16.15 -16.24
C ILE A 103 -10.11 14.93 -17.00
N ARG A 104 -9.62 15.10 -18.23
CA ARG A 104 -9.08 13.98 -19.02
C ARG A 104 -7.81 13.42 -18.38
N LEU A 105 -6.95 14.27 -17.84
CA LEU A 105 -5.75 13.84 -17.11
C LEU A 105 -6.12 12.99 -15.89
N TRP A 106 -7.12 13.41 -15.10
CA TRP A 106 -7.62 12.62 -13.98
C TRP A 106 -8.09 11.22 -14.43
N LYS A 107 -8.85 11.14 -15.53
CA LYS A 107 -9.28 9.84 -16.08
C LYS A 107 -8.09 8.97 -16.47
N THR A 108 -7.05 9.53 -17.07
CA THR A 108 -5.83 8.78 -17.39
C THR A 108 -5.13 8.24 -16.15
N PHE A 109 -5.09 9.00 -15.05
CA PHE A 109 -4.59 8.48 -13.78
C PHE A 109 -5.50 7.38 -13.21
N THR A 110 -6.82 7.54 -13.27
CA THR A 110 -7.75 6.46 -12.87
C THR A 110 -7.51 5.18 -13.65
N ASP A 111 -7.37 5.27 -14.98
CA ASP A 111 -7.09 4.11 -15.84
C ASP A 111 -5.74 3.45 -15.45
N CYS A 112 -4.73 4.26 -15.11
CA CYS A 112 -3.45 3.77 -14.62
C CYS A 112 -3.58 3.08 -13.24
N PHE A 113 -4.32 3.69 -12.31
CA PHE A 113 -4.55 3.15 -10.97
C PHE A 113 -5.29 1.82 -11.00
N ASN A 114 -6.23 1.66 -11.93
CA ASN A 114 -6.95 0.41 -12.14
C ASN A 114 -6.05 -0.77 -12.54
N CYS A 115 -4.85 -0.49 -13.06
CA CYS A 115 -3.85 -1.50 -13.40
C CYS A 115 -2.94 -1.87 -12.22
N LEU A 116 -2.85 -1.05 -11.17
CA LEU A 116 -1.88 -1.25 -10.08
C LEU A 116 -2.11 -2.58 -9.34
N PRO A 117 -1.04 -3.32 -9.02
CA PRO A 117 -1.13 -4.53 -8.19
C PRO A 117 -1.53 -4.18 -6.77
N VAL A 118 -2.15 -5.12 -6.07
CA VAL A 118 -2.75 -4.86 -4.74
C VAL A 118 -1.99 -5.52 -3.60
N ALA A 119 -1.06 -6.41 -3.92
CA ALA A 119 -0.19 -7.05 -2.96
C ALA A 119 1.17 -7.40 -3.57
N ALA A 120 2.14 -7.61 -2.71
CA ALA A 120 3.44 -8.19 -3.01
C ALA A 120 3.77 -9.29 -1.99
N LEU A 121 4.55 -10.29 -2.40
CA LEU A 121 5.10 -11.33 -1.55
C LEU A 121 6.63 -11.23 -1.62
N ILE A 122 7.27 -10.86 -0.52
CA ILE A 122 8.73 -10.74 -0.44
C ILE A 122 9.29 -12.05 0.11
N ASP A 123 10.25 -12.62 -0.61
CA ASP A 123 10.99 -13.84 -0.25
C ASP A 123 10.09 -15.02 0.16
N GLU A 124 8.90 -15.11 -0.44
CA GLU A 124 7.86 -16.10 -0.11
C GLU A 124 7.39 -16.09 1.36
N LYS A 125 7.79 -15.08 2.15
CA LYS A 125 7.58 -15.03 3.61
C LYS A 125 6.84 -13.80 4.11
N ILE A 126 6.89 -12.67 3.39
CA ILE A 126 6.29 -11.42 3.84
C ILE A 126 5.22 -10.98 2.84
N LEU A 127 3.96 -11.00 3.26
CA LEU A 127 2.85 -10.52 2.45
C LEU A 127 2.62 -9.02 2.71
N CYS A 128 2.78 -8.20 1.67
CA CYS A 128 2.58 -6.76 1.70
C CYS A 128 1.29 -6.37 0.98
N MET A 129 0.51 -5.47 1.58
CA MET A 129 -0.69 -4.85 0.97
C MET A 129 -0.98 -3.51 1.62
N HIS A 130 -1.94 -2.73 1.11
CA HIS A 130 -2.28 -1.43 1.70
C HIS A 130 -3.10 -1.55 2.99
N GLY A 131 -4.27 -2.18 2.86
CA GLY A 131 -5.24 -2.42 3.92
C GLY A 131 -4.82 -3.60 4.79
N GLY A 132 -5.40 -4.77 4.54
CA GLY A 132 -5.14 -5.94 5.36
C GLY A 132 -5.93 -7.18 4.89
N LEU A 133 -6.19 -8.08 5.83
CA LEU A 133 -6.80 -9.37 5.53
C LEU A 133 -8.29 -9.25 5.17
N SER A 134 -8.77 -10.23 4.39
CA SER A 134 -10.17 -10.38 4.01
C SER A 134 -10.73 -11.72 4.50
N PRO A 135 -12.00 -11.78 4.93
CA PRO A 135 -12.69 -13.05 5.16
C PRO A 135 -12.72 -13.95 3.92
N ASP A 136 -12.68 -13.35 2.73
CA ASP A 136 -12.69 -14.06 1.44
C ASP A 136 -11.29 -14.51 1.00
N LEU A 137 -10.23 -14.09 1.69
CA LEU A 137 -8.85 -14.47 1.37
C LEU A 137 -8.49 -15.81 2.04
N HIS A 138 -8.60 -16.88 1.28
CA HIS A 138 -8.26 -18.24 1.72
C HIS A 138 -6.99 -18.80 1.09
N ASN A 139 -6.57 -18.24 -0.05
CA ASN A 139 -5.41 -18.63 -0.83
C ASN A 139 -4.81 -17.40 -1.53
N LEU A 140 -3.47 -17.32 -1.57
CA LEU A 140 -2.76 -16.25 -2.28
C LEU A 140 -3.04 -16.25 -3.79
N ASP A 141 -3.40 -17.39 -4.40
CA ASP A 141 -3.80 -17.37 -5.82
C ASP A 141 -5.09 -16.60 -6.06
N GLN A 142 -5.94 -16.36 -5.05
CA GLN A 142 -7.09 -15.48 -5.23
C GLN A 142 -6.63 -14.06 -5.55
N ILE A 143 -5.56 -13.59 -4.89
CA ILE A 143 -4.92 -12.29 -5.20
C ILE A 143 -4.29 -12.35 -6.60
N ARG A 144 -3.58 -13.44 -6.93
CA ARG A 144 -3.02 -13.69 -8.27
C ARG A 144 -4.09 -13.84 -9.35
N ASN A 145 -5.37 -13.98 -9.02
CA ASN A 145 -6.45 -14.11 -9.98
C ASN A 145 -7.38 -12.90 -10.04
N LEU A 146 -7.13 -11.87 -9.23
CA LEU A 146 -7.85 -10.60 -9.34
C LEU A 146 -7.67 -10.01 -10.74
N ALA A 147 -8.79 -9.73 -11.40
CA ALA A 147 -8.80 -9.12 -12.72
C ALA A 147 -8.25 -7.69 -12.63
N ARG A 148 -7.38 -7.32 -13.56
CA ARG A 148 -6.95 -5.95 -13.78
C ARG A 148 -6.84 -5.67 -15.28
N PRO A 149 -7.20 -4.47 -15.76
CA PRO A 149 -7.65 -3.32 -14.98
C PRO A 149 -9.05 -3.52 -14.36
N THR A 150 -9.27 -2.95 -13.17
CA THR A 150 -10.59 -2.97 -12.50
C THR A 150 -10.78 -1.77 -11.58
N ASP A 151 -12.01 -1.27 -11.49
CA ASP A 151 -12.41 -0.37 -10.41
C ASP A 151 -12.50 -1.15 -9.09
N VAL A 152 -12.39 -0.44 -7.96
CA VAL A 152 -12.54 -1.02 -6.62
C VAL A 152 -14.03 -1.15 -6.30
N PRO A 153 -14.55 -2.37 -6.06
CA PRO A 153 -15.93 -2.57 -5.65
C PRO A 153 -16.16 -2.12 -4.19
N ASP A 154 -17.43 -1.94 -3.83
CA ASP A 154 -17.82 -1.59 -2.45
C ASP A 154 -17.66 -2.75 -1.45
N THR A 155 -17.51 -4.00 -1.95
CA THR A 155 -17.35 -5.21 -1.14
C THR A 155 -16.45 -6.25 -1.80
N GLY A 156 -16.00 -7.24 -1.01
CA GLY A 156 -15.25 -8.40 -1.45
C GLY A 156 -13.73 -8.20 -1.41
N LEU A 157 -12.99 -9.24 -1.80
CA LEU A 157 -11.54 -9.34 -1.63
C LEU A 157 -10.75 -8.08 -2.04
N LEU A 158 -11.03 -7.50 -3.22
CA LEU A 158 -10.31 -6.30 -3.67
C LEU A 158 -10.57 -5.09 -2.77
N CYS A 159 -11.81 -4.91 -2.30
CA CYS A 159 -12.14 -3.86 -1.34
C CYS A 159 -11.35 -4.09 -0.04
N ASP A 160 -11.37 -5.32 0.46
CA ASP A 160 -10.78 -5.64 1.75
C ASP A 160 -9.27 -5.51 1.81
N LEU A 161 -8.56 -5.88 0.74
CA LEU A 161 -7.10 -5.71 0.62
C LEU A 161 -6.68 -4.23 0.70
N LEU A 162 -7.59 -3.30 0.40
CA LEU A 162 -7.32 -1.86 0.39
C LEU A 162 -7.85 -1.15 1.65
N TRP A 163 -8.87 -1.70 2.31
CA TRP A 163 -9.63 -0.97 3.35
C TRP A 163 -9.66 -1.62 4.73
N SER A 164 -9.33 -2.90 4.86
CA SER A 164 -9.44 -3.57 6.17
C SER A 164 -8.38 -3.07 7.15
N ASP A 165 -8.74 -3.12 8.43
CA ASP A 165 -7.91 -2.61 9.53
C ASP A 165 -7.75 -3.67 10.64
N PRO A 166 -6.58 -3.78 11.28
CA PRO A 166 -6.39 -4.62 12.45
C PRO A 166 -7.01 -3.97 13.70
N SER A 167 -7.53 -4.77 14.62
CA SER A 167 -7.92 -4.32 15.96
C SER A 167 -7.52 -5.32 17.03
N LYS A 168 -7.02 -4.80 18.16
CA LYS A 168 -6.71 -5.60 19.35
C LYS A 168 -7.95 -5.92 20.18
N GLU A 169 -9.05 -5.21 19.94
CA GLU A 169 -10.28 -5.31 20.72
C GLU A 169 -11.26 -6.35 20.14
N VAL A 170 -10.99 -6.81 18.91
CA VAL A 170 -11.82 -7.78 18.20
C VAL A 170 -11.14 -9.14 18.22
N GLN A 171 -11.92 -10.19 18.51
CA GLN A 171 -11.55 -11.57 18.24
C GLN A 171 -12.23 -12.01 16.94
N GLY A 172 -11.46 -12.47 15.96
CA GLY A 172 -11.98 -12.84 14.65
C GLY A 172 -12.18 -11.64 13.73
N TRP A 173 -13.36 -11.55 13.11
CA TRP A 173 -13.75 -10.46 12.21
C TRP A 173 -14.75 -9.52 12.89
N GLY A 174 -14.61 -8.22 12.66
CA GLY A 174 -15.47 -7.18 13.23
C GLY A 174 -15.88 -6.14 12.19
N MET A 175 -16.78 -5.24 12.61
CA MET A 175 -17.15 -4.08 11.79
C MET A 175 -15.98 -3.10 11.73
N ASN A 176 -15.79 -2.46 10.57
CA ASN A 176 -14.74 -1.49 10.35
C ASN A 176 -15.27 -0.06 10.53
N ASP A 177 -14.54 0.76 11.28
CA ASP A 177 -14.85 2.17 11.51
C ASP A 177 -14.80 3.01 10.23
N ARG A 178 -14.14 2.50 9.18
CA ARG A 178 -14.17 3.07 7.82
C ARG A 178 -15.59 3.06 7.21
N GLY A 179 -16.52 2.28 7.77
CA GLY A 179 -17.86 2.06 7.21
C GLY A 179 -17.90 1.12 6.00
N VAL A 180 -16.75 0.52 5.66
CA VAL A 180 -16.55 -0.42 4.55
C VAL A 180 -15.51 -1.45 4.97
N SER A 181 -15.57 -2.65 4.39
CA SER A 181 -14.68 -3.77 4.73
C SER A 181 -14.78 -4.20 6.20
N PHE A 182 -13.75 -4.84 6.72
CA PHE A 182 -13.73 -5.53 8.00
C PHE A 182 -12.57 -5.07 8.88
N THR A 183 -12.78 -5.21 10.17
CA THR A 183 -11.72 -5.22 11.15
C THR A 183 -11.29 -6.66 11.41
N PHE A 184 -10.00 -6.94 11.61
CA PHE A 184 -9.50 -8.28 11.93
C PHE A 184 -8.65 -8.33 13.21
N GLY A 185 -8.87 -9.37 14.00
CA GLY A 185 -8.18 -9.63 15.25
C GLY A 185 -6.77 -10.23 15.06
N PRO A 186 -5.93 -10.21 16.10
CA PRO A 186 -4.61 -10.84 16.08
C PRO A 186 -4.67 -12.37 15.86
N ASP A 187 -5.79 -13.01 16.22
CA ASP A 187 -6.04 -14.42 15.96
C ASP A 187 -6.15 -14.71 14.45
N LYS A 188 -6.76 -13.80 13.68
CA LYS A 188 -6.86 -13.95 12.22
C LYS A 188 -5.52 -13.77 11.53
N VAL A 189 -4.68 -12.88 12.04
CA VAL A 189 -3.29 -12.76 11.58
C VAL A 189 -2.52 -14.05 11.87
N ALA A 190 -2.63 -14.58 13.08
CA ALA A 190 -1.96 -15.82 13.49
C ALA A 190 -2.35 -17.01 12.59
N GLU A 191 -3.66 -17.19 12.42
CA GLU A 191 -4.24 -18.24 11.59
C GLU A 191 -3.76 -18.14 10.15
N PHE A 192 -3.78 -16.92 9.58
CA PHE A 192 -3.37 -16.68 8.21
C PHE A 192 -1.88 -16.97 7.98
N LEU A 193 -1.01 -16.42 8.83
CA LEU A 193 0.43 -16.64 8.75
C LEU A 193 0.78 -18.12 8.83
N GLN A 194 0.21 -18.83 9.82
CA GLN A 194 0.44 -20.25 9.99
C GLN A 194 -0.06 -21.07 8.79
N LYS A 195 -1.26 -20.76 8.29
CA LYS A 195 -1.86 -21.48 7.16
C LYS A 195 -1.06 -21.34 5.86
N HIS A 196 -0.45 -20.18 5.65
CA HIS A 196 0.26 -19.85 4.42
C HIS A 196 1.79 -19.95 4.51
N ASP A 197 2.32 -20.43 5.64
CA ASP A 197 3.77 -20.50 5.92
C ASP A 197 4.48 -19.15 5.73
N LEU A 198 3.83 -18.07 6.17
CA LEU A 198 4.32 -16.70 6.12
C LEU A 198 4.81 -16.26 7.50
N ASP A 199 5.81 -15.38 7.52
CA ASP A 199 6.39 -14.86 8.75
C ASP A 199 5.76 -13.52 9.17
N LEU A 200 5.27 -12.74 8.20
CA LEU A 200 4.87 -11.36 8.42
C LEU A 200 3.79 -10.87 7.43
N ILE A 201 2.90 -10.02 7.94
CA ILE A 201 2.07 -9.14 7.10
C ILE A 201 2.57 -7.71 7.27
N CYS A 202 2.86 -7.04 6.15
CA CYS A 202 3.31 -5.66 6.07
C CYS A 202 2.20 -4.81 5.44
N ARG A 203 1.78 -3.73 6.12
CA ARG A 203 0.67 -2.88 5.67
C ARG A 203 0.86 -1.38 5.94
N ALA A 204 -0.03 -0.55 5.39
CA ALA A 204 -0.03 0.92 5.58
C ALA A 204 -1.40 1.43 6.10
N HIS A 205 -1.97 2.51 5.54
CA HIS A 205 -3.37 2.96 5.70
C HIS A 205 -3.83 3.47 7.09
N GLN A 206 -3.12 3.15 8.18
CA GLN A 206 -3.37 3.73 9.51
C GLN A 206 -2.22 4.62 9.95
N VAL A 207 -2.52 5.89 10.24
CA VAL A 207 -1.54 6.85 10.77
C VAL A 207 -1.08 6.40 12.15
N TYR A 208 0.21 6.15 12.30
CA TYR A 208 0.87 6.00 13.59
C TYR A 208 1.67 7.25 13.92
N THR A 209 1.31 7.92 15.01
CA THR A 209 2.12 8.99 15.58
C THR A 209 3.23 8.38 16.43
N CYS A 210 4.42 8.24 15.85
CA CYS A 210 5.61 8.01 16.67
C CYS A 210 6.01 9.36 17.30
N SER A 211 6.02 9.44 18.63
CA SER A 211 6.15 10.68 19.41
C SER A 211 7.50 11.41 19.26
N SER A 212 8.44 10.91 18.45
CA SER A 212 9.82 11.40 18.38
C SER A 212 10.16 12.19 17.10
N VAL A 213 9.33 12.18 16.05
CA VAL A 213 9.62 12.96 14.82
C VAL A 213 8.32 13.56 14.28
N GLY A 214 8.19 14.88 14.34
CA GLY A 214 6.96 15.63 14.03
C GLY A 214 6.57 15.70 12.55
N HIS A 215 6.78 14.66 11.75
CA HIS A 215 6.34 14.56 10.35
C HIS A 215 5.60 13.24 10.16
N VAL A 216 4.33 13.29 9.74
CA VAL A 216 3.50 12.10 9.52
C VAL A 216 3.81 11.56 8.12
N ILE A 217 4.71 10.58 8.05
CA ILE A 217 4.71 9.58 6.99
C ILE A 217 4.28 8.30 7.69
N THR A 218 3.22 7.65 7.22
CA THR A 218 2.78 6.38 7.78
C THR A 218 3.87 5.34 7.49
N TYR A 219 4.58 4.90 8.54
CA TYR A 219 5.53 3.79 8.43
C TYR A 219 4.77 2.47 8.20
N CYS A 220 5.37 1.56 7.43
CA CYS A 220 4.81 0.22 7.26
C CYS A 220 4.66 -0.46 8.62
N LEU A 221 3.44 -0.91 8.95
CA LEU A 221 3.18 -1.69 10.14
C LEU A 221 3.40 -3.17 9.81
N ALA A 222 4.40 -3.74 10.48
CA ALA A 222 4.74 -5.16 10.42
C ALA A 222 4.05 -5.89 11.59
N PHE A 223 3.19 -6.88 11.30
CA PHE A 223 2.57 -7.74 12.31
C PHE A 223 3.28 -9.09 12.40
N HIS A 224 4.06 -9.32 13.47
CA HIS A 224 4.69 -10.61 13.79
C HIS A 224 4.09 -11.24 15.07
N GLN A 225 4.10 -12.57 15.15
CA GLN A 225 3.76 -13.35 16.35
C GLN A 225 4.93 -13.34 17.35
N PRO A 226 4.74 -13.14 18.68
CA PRO A 226 3.86 -12.19 19.34
C PRO A 226 4.49 -10.77 19.35
N PHE A 227 3.64 -9.76 19.55
CA PHE A 227 4.00 -8.35 19.73
C PHE A 227 5.23 -8.15 20.64
N LYS A 228 6.41 -8.00 20.03
CA LYS A 228 7.51 -7.23 20.60
C LYS A 228 7.57 -5.92 19.81
N PRO A 229 7.48 -4.75 20.47
CA PRO A 229 7.87 -3.50 19.84
C PRO A 229 9.28 -3.67 19.31
N MET A 230 9.54 -3.33 18.04
CA MET A 230 10.91 -3.17 17.56
C MET A 230 11.52 -1.95 18.25
N GLU A 231 11.99 -2.14 19.48
CA GLU A 231 12.98 -1.26 20.09
C GLU A 231 14.34 -1.57 19.45
N ASN A 232 14.88 -0.57 18.75
CA ASN A 232 16.30 -0.40 18.43
C ASN A 232 17.02 -1.62 17.81
N VAL A 233 17.06 -1.66 16.47
CA VAL A 233 18.22 -2.26 15.78
C VAL A 233 19.27 -1.16 15.60
N GLN A 234 20.07 -0.97 16.64
CA GLN A 234 21.43 -0.45 16.49
C GLN A 234 22.36 -1.64 16.25
N SER A 235 23.10 -1.60 15.14
CA SER A 235 24.44 -2.16 15.04
C SER A 235 25.24 -1.35 14.04
#